data_AF-A0A6G0WQ92-F1
#
_entry.id   AF-A0A6G0WQ92-F1
#
_cell.length_a   1.000
_cell.length_b   1.000
_cell.length_c   1.000
_cell.angle_alpha   90.00
_cell.angle_beta   90.00
_cell.angle_gamma   90.00
#
_symmetry.space_group_name_H-M   'P 1'
#
loop_
_entity.id
_entity.type
_entity.pdbx_description
1 polymer ?
#
loop_
_entity_poly.entity_id
_entity_poly.type
_entity_poly.pdbx_seq_one_letter_code
_entity_poly.pdbx_strand_id
1 'polypeptide(L)'
;MNAVEENALLEFLMEGQSLDSTPIEIQIDLDGLLDVPEEDAADDVTENSATDETSSVDSEEKTLARPDMKRKMQLAKASKKHRTRQKDELNLLRNVVSKMESQLEMLKQVKAVEGEHGSQWEQLARSQYLERQRAYQENAKLKRALEDQIKFAQALETLVRKKPKLTSTTEFENEEWKLSKLGRSLEGRRHSMRLIMERQYEALNGVLVRSGLYDATTEIKQAKMSYDKHTGSMSFDMARAVKLPFPYRVYAEASWRFMFKVDLDNTPDSEALEVIDRNMRYISRKLCKSGVTHCPFFGKSRATITCSPLCQKIEESSRIVILWKSILEDELFPISPSQLVSNQNGWMVIEQDGEHSCHVKTYIERLAPVRAGELVSVEEMMKAMQLPTQCDKEASKSATFKQDPSADDLPPDVGVTSHYFMQSFIGSARCDEEQTIALAKQIMLQRV
;
A
#
# COMPACT_ATOMS: atom_id res chain seq x y z
N MET A 1 34.99 -30.75 22.57
CA MET A 1 35.29 -31.14 21.18
C MET A 1 35.50 -29.87 20.40
N ASN A 2 36.55 -29.81 19.59
CA ASN A 2 36.86 -28.64 18.76
C ASN A 2 36.04 -28.71 17.47
N ALA A 3 35.68 -27.57 16.88
CA ALA A 3 34.90 -27.51 15.64
C ALA A 3 35.55 -28.24 14.44
N VAL A 4 36.84 -28.56 14.53
CA VAL A 4 37.57 -29.40 13.55
C VAL A 4 37.14 -30.87 13.63
N GLU A 5 36.82 -31.38 14.83
CA GLU A 5 36.37 -32.76 15.06
C GLU A 5 34.94 -32.98 14.56
N GLU A 6 34.06 -31.97 14.70
CA GLU A 6 32.69 -32.00 14.17
C GLU A 6 32.67 -31.95 12.63
N ASN A 7 33.54 -31.15 12.01
CA ASN A 7 33.65 -31.11 10.55
C ASN A 7 34.20 -32.43 9.97
N ALA A 8 35.18 -33.06 10.61
CA ALA A 8 35.69 -34.36 10.18
C ALA A 8 34.63 -35.48 10.25
N LEU A 9 33.74 -35.43 11.26
CA LEU A 9 32.61 -36.35 11.38
C LEU A 9 31.51 -36.07 10.35
N LEU A 10 31.29 -34.80 9.97
CA LEU A 10 30.36 -34.42 8.91
C LEU A 10 30.84 -34.86 7.51
N GLU A 11 32.12 -34.70 7.23
CA GLU A 11 32.72 -35.09 5.94
C GLU A 11 32.64 -36.62 5.73
N PHE A 12 32.98 -37.40 6.76
CA PHE A 12 32.86 -38.87 6.78
C PHE A 12 31.41 -39.37 6.57
N LEU A 13 30.40 -38.60 6.99
CA LEU A 13 28.98 -38.95 6.79
C LEU A 13 28.43 -38.57 5.41
N MET A 14 29.13 -37.74 4.62
CA MET A 14 28.66 -37.30 3.30
C MET A 14 29.27 -38.08 2.12
N GLU A 15 30.42 -38.74 2.27
CA GLU A 15 31.05 -39.53 1.19
C GLU A 15 30.41 -40.92 0.94
N GLY A 16 29.27 -41.21 1.58
CA GLY A 16 28.51 -42.46 1.47
C GLY A 16 27.75 -42.65 0.15
N GLN A 17 28.49 -42.77 -0.96
CA GLN A 17 28.06 -43.26 -2.29
C GLN A 17 26.92 -42.52 -3.02
N SER A 18 27.30 -41.77 -4.06
CA SER A 18 26.45 -41.50 -5.22
C SER A 18 26.19 -42.77 -6.03
N LEU A 19 24.92 -43.12 -6.24
CA LEU A 19 24.51 -44.04 -7.30
C LEU A 19 23.67 -43.28 -8.33
N ASP A 20 24.25 -43.07 -9.51
CA ASP A 20 23.49 -42.66 -10.69
C ASP A 20 22.40 -43.70 -10.99
N SER A 21 21.15 -43.23 -11.08
CA SER A 21 20.10 -43.98 -11.75
C SER A 21 19.26 -43.02 -12.58
N THR A 22 19.28 -43.23 -13.89
CA THR A 22 18.41 -42.56 -14.84
C THR A 22 16.96 -43.00 -14.61
N PRO A 23 15.96 -42.13 -14.88
CA PRO A 23 14.57 -42.46 -14.61
C PRO A 23 14.10 -43.61 -15.51
N ILE A 24 13.61 -44.69 -14.90
CA ILE A 24 12.87 -45.74 -15.60
C ILE A 24 11.39 -45.35 -15.54
N GLU A 25 10.85 -44.99 -16.70
CA GLU A 25 9.43 -44.69 -16.89
C GLU A 25 8.65 -46.01 -16.95
N ILE A 26 7.77 -46.25 -15.97
CA ILE A 26 6.89 -47.43 -15.92
C ILE A 26 5.46 -46.93 -16.07
N GLN A 27 4.92 -47.02 -17.28
CA GLN A 27 3.49 -46.89 -17.52
C GLN A 27 2.80 -48.18 -17.10
N ILE A 28 1.84 -48.08 -16.19
CA ILE A 28 0.90 -49.16 -15.87
C ILE A 28 -0.45 -48.72 -16.41
N ASP A 29 -0.88 -49.38 -17.48
CA ASP A 29 -2.21 -49.21 -18.05
C ASP A 29 -3.24 -49.83 -17.10
N LEU A 30 -4.33 -49.11 -16.81
CA LEU A 30 -5.28 -49.45 -15.75
C LEU A 30 -6.72 -49.66 -16.25
N ASP A 31 -6.92 -49.72 -17.56
CA ASP A 31 -8.19 -50.10 -18.18
C ASP A 31 -8.27 -51.64 -18.33
N GLY A 32 -8.99 -52.30 -17.41
CA GLY A 32 -9.37 -53.72 -17.62
C GLY A 32 -9.52 -54.64 -16.41
N LEU A 33 -9.70 -54.14 -15.17
CA LEU A 33 -9.85 -55.04 -14.00
C LEU A 33 -10.92 -54.63 -12.97
N LEU A 34 -12.15 -54.37 -13.43
CA LEU A 34 -13.36 -54.39 -12.61
C LEU A 34 -14.56 -54.76 -13.48
N ASP A 35 -14.94 -56.05 -13.49
CA ASP A 35 -16.33 -56.53 -13.58
C ASP A 35 -16.40 -58.07 -13.47
N VAL A 36 -17.15 -58.55 -12.47
CA VAL A 36 -17.49 -59.96 -12.19
C VAL A 36 -18.77 -59.96 -11.33
N PRO A 37 -19.65 -60.97 -11.36
CA PRO A 37 -20.57 -61.25 -12.47
C PRO A 37 -22.04 -61.44 -11.95
N GLU A 38 -23.00 -61.67 -12.86
CA GLU A 38 -24.24 -62.42 -12.57
C GLU A 38 -24.66 -63.10 -13.90
N GLU A 39 -24.58 -64.43 -13.96
CA GLU A 39 -25.73 -65.38 -14.02
C GLU A 39 -26.58 -65.22 -15.33
N ASP A 40 -26.81 -66.25 -16.15
CA ASP A 40 -27.41 -67.54 -15.73
C ASP A 40 -27.39 -68.66 -16.83
N ALA A 41 -27.75 -69.88 -16.40
CA ALA A 41 -28.40 -71.00 -17.12
C ALA A 41 -27.69 -71.90 -18.20
N ALA A 42 -27.75 -73.22 -17.92
CA ALA A 42 -27.92 -74.38 -18.85
C ALA A 42 -26.82 -74.71 -19.89
N ASP A 43 -26.55 -75.93 -20.38
CA ASP A 43 -27.00 -77.34 -20.16
C ASP A 43 -25.99 -78.25 -20.95
N ASP A 44 -25.84 -79.59 -20.85
CA ASP A 44 -26.27 -80.68 -19.94
C ASP A 44 -25.34 -81.92 -20.24
N VAL A 45 -25.36 -82.98 -19.40
CA VAL A 45 -24.81 -84.36 -19.57
C VAL A 45 -23.30 -84.56 -19.92
N THR A 46 -22.56 -85.57 -19.41
CA THR A 46 -22.95 -86.89 -18.86
C THR A 46 -21.88 -87.45 -17.88
N GLU A 47 -22.34 -88.20 -16.88
CA GLU A 47 -21.89 -89.56 -16.45
C GLU A 47 -20.58 -90.19 -17.02
N ASN A 48 -19.84 -91.08 -16.35
CA ASN A 48 -19.96 -91.68 -15.02
C ASN A 48 -18.61 -92.28 -14.54
N SER A 49 -18.48 -92.38 -13.21
CA SER A 49 -17.99 -93.50 -12.37
C SER A 49 -16.89 -94.48 -12.80
N ALA A 50 -16.18 -95.00 -11.79
CA ALA A 50 -15.08 -95.98 -11.90
C ALA A 50 -15.55 -97.44 -12.09
N THR A 51 -14.64 -98.31 -12.57
CA THR A 51 -14.37 -99.63 -11.96
C THR A 51 -13.00 -100.20 -12.38
N ASP A 52 -12.52 -101.13 -11.55
CA ASP A 52 -11.31 -101.95 -11.69
C ASP A 52 -11.60 -103.25 -12.50
N GLU A 53 -10.64 -104.20 -12.53
CA GLU A 53 -10.76 -105.63 -12.91
C GLU A 53 -10.73 -106.05 -14.42
N THR A 54 -10.30 -107.25 -14.87
CA THR A 54 -9.45 -108.37 -14.35
C THR A 54 -9.00 -109.32 -15.52
N SER A 55 -8.21 -110.38 -15.21
CA SER A 55 -7.86 -111.59 -16.02
C SER A 55 -6.65 -111.50 -16.99
N SER A 56 -5.64 -112.41 -17.03
CA SER A 56 -5.53 -113.89 -16.92
C SER A 56 -5.83 -114.59 -18.27
N VAL A 57 -5.01 -115.47 -18.86
CA VAL A 57 -4.61 -116.86 -18.43
C VAL A 57 -3.45 -117.42 -19.32
N ASP A 58 -2.52 -118.22 -18.75
CA ASP A 58 -1.63 -119.32 -19.27
C ASP A 58 -1.00 -119.34 -20.70
N SER A 59 -0.01 -120.19 -21.08
CA SER A 59 1.19 -120.87 -20.51
C SER A 59 1.92 -121.50 -21.75
N GLU A 60 3.25 -121.66 -21.90
CA GLU A 60 4.14 -122.68 -21.31
C GLU A 60 5.61 -122.51 -21.80
N GLU A 61 6.57 -122.84 -20.92
CA GLU A 61 7.80 -123.66 -21.12
C GLU A 61 8.93 -123.27 -22.13
N LYS A 62 10.07 -122.75 -21.62
CA LYS A 62 11.37 -123.50 -21.60
C LYS A 62 12.53 -122.79 -20.88
N THR A 63 13.30 -123.62 -20.19
CA THR A 63 14.48 -123.40 -19.33
C THR A 63 15.72 -122.79 -20.01
N LEU A 64 16.45 -121.89 -19.31
CA LEU A 64 17.88 -122.02 -18.90
C LEU A 64 18.49 -120.72 -18.26
N ALA A 65 19.47 -120.89 -17.34
CA ALA A 65 20.26 -119.87 -16.59
C ALA A 65 19.51 -118.98 -15.56
N ARG A 66 19.86 -118.87 -14.25
CA ARG A 66 21.11 -118.42 -13.55
C ARG A 66 21.55 -116.98 -13.96
N PRO A 67 21.94 -116.04 -13.04
CA PRO A 67 21.75 -115.90 -11.59
C PRO A 67 21.04 -114.56 -11.22
N ASP A 68 20.21 -114.02 -12.12
CA ASP A 68 19.84 -112.60 -12.19
C ASP A 68 18.81 -112.11 -11.15
N MET A 69 17.84 -112.96 -10.75
CA MET A 69 16.77 -112.58 -9.81
C MET A 69 17.27 -112.05 -8.46
N LYS A 70 18.36 -112.61 -7.91
CA LYS A 70 18.95 -112.10 -6.65
C LYS A 70 19.58 -110.71 -6.84
N ARG A 71 20.18 -110.44 -8.00
CA ARG A 71 20.78 -109.13 -8.32
C ARG A 71 19.69 -108.07 -8.56
N LYS A 72 18.64 -108.40 -9.30
CA LYS A 72 17.44 -107.55 -9.48
C LYS A 72 16.75 -107.24 -8.14
N MET A 73 16.58 -108.24 -7.26
CA MET A 73 15.98 -108.04 -5.93
C MET A 73 16.87 -107.21 -4.99
N GLN A 74 18.19 -107.32 -5.08
CA GLN A 74 19.13 -106.44 -4.35
C GLN A 74 19.12 -105.01 -4.90
N LEU A 75 19.09 -104.82 -6.22
CA LEU A 75 18.96 -103.50 -6.86
C LEU A 75 17.62 -102.84 -6.52
N ALA A 76 16.52 -103.59 -6.50
CA ALA A 76 15.21 -103.09 -6.07
C ALA A 76 15.21 -102.69 -4.58
N LYS A 77 15.88 -103.45 -3.70
CA LYS A 77 16.06 -103.08 -2.28
C LYS A 77 16.95 -101.84 -2.12
N ALA A 78 18.02 -101.72 -2.89
CA ALA A 78 18.90 -100.54 -2.90
C ALA A 78 18.19 -99.29 -3.41
N SER A 79 17.45 -99.40 -4.51
CA SER A 79 16.58 -98.35 -5.06
C SER A 79 15.49 -97.93 -4.06
N LYS A 80 14.80 -98.89 -3.42
CA LYS A 80 13.82 -98.60 -2.36
C LYS A 80 14.47 -97.83 -1.20
N LYS A 81 15.65 -98.26 -0.73
CA LYS A 81 16.42 -97.59 0.34
C LYS A 81 16.90 -96.18 -0.05
N HIS A 82 17.27 -95.96 -1.30
CA HIS A 82 17.63 -94.65 -1.83
C HIS A 82 16.41 -93.73 -1.88
N ARG A 83 15.26 -94.23 -2.36
CA ARG A 83 13.98 -93.51 -2.38
C ARG A 83 13.47 -93.18 -0.97
N THR A 84 13.67 -94.03 0.04
CA THR A 84 13.37 -93.65 1.43
C THR A 84 14.29 -92.54 1.90
N ARG A 85 15.61 -92.66 1.71
CA ARG A 85 16.57 -91.62 2.10
C ARG A 85 16.24 -90.25 1.49
N GLN A 86 15.93 -90.20 0.18
CA GLN A 86 15.51 -88.97 -0.48
C GLN A 86 14.18 -88.41 0.07
N LYS A 87 13.24 -89.27 0.46
CA LYS A 87 11.99 -88.85 1.13
C LYS A 87 12.26 -88.29 2.53
N ASP A 88 13.13 -88.94 3.29
CA ASP A 88 13.49 -88.53 4.65
C ASP A 88 14.28 -87.22 4.64
N GLU A 89 15.18 -87.05 3.67
CA GLU A 89 15.93 -85.83 3.38
C GLU A 89 15.02 -84.68 2.92
N LEU A 90 14.06 -84.95 2.01
CA LEU A 90 13.02 -83.97 1.63
C LEU A 90 12.15 -83.55 2.83
N ASN A 91 11.80 -84.48 3.71
CA ASN A 91 11.04 -84.16 4.93
C ASN A 91 11.88 -83.33 5.91
N LEU A 92 13.17 -83.65 6.08
CA LEU A 92 14.09 -82.87 6.90
C LEU A 92 14.25 -81.44 6.34
N LEU A 93 14.46 -81.30 5.02
CA LEU A 93 14.56 -80.00 4.36
C LEU A 93 13.26 -79.19 4.50
N ARG A 94 12.09 -79.81 4.32
CA ARG A 94 10.78 -79.15 4.56
C ARG A 94 10.61 -78.69 6.00
N ASN A 95 11.02 -79.50 6.97
CA ASN A 95 10.98 -79.13 8.39
C ASN A 95 11.97 -77.99 8.70
N VAL A 96 13.14 -77.96 8.07
CA VAL A 96 14.11 -76.86 8.20
C VAL A 96 13.59 -75.58 7.56
N VAL A 97 12.98 -75.66 6.36
CA VAL A 97 12.35 -74.52 5.69
C VAL A 97 11.21 -73.96 6.53
N SER A 98 10.27 -74.79 6.99
CA SER A 98 9.18 -74.35 7.88
C SER A 98 9.68 -73.74 9.20
N LYS A 99 10.79 -74.26 9.75
CA LYS A 99 11.45 -73.66 10.91
C LYS A 99 12.09 -72.30 10.59
N MET A 100 12.75 -72.15 9.44
CA MET A 100 13.34 -70.88 9.01
C MET A 100 12.27 -69.84 8.65
N GLU A 101 11.16 -70.25 8.03
CA GLU A 101 10.01 -69.41 7.71
C GLU A 101 9.33 -68.90 8.99
N SER A 102 9.09 -69.76 9.98
CA SER A 102 8.55 -69.34 11.29
C SER A 102 9.53 -68.47 12.09
N GLN A 103 10.85 -68.69 11.98
CA GLN A 103 11.84 -67.78 12.55
C GLN A 103 11.87 -66.42 11.84
N LEU A 104 11.75 -66.38 10.51
CA LEU A 104 11.63 -65.14 9.74
C LEU A 104 10.34 -64.39 10.07
N GLU A 105 9.23 -65.09 10.24
CA GLU A 105 7.94 -64.47 10.58
C GLU A 105 7.96 -63.87 11.99
N MET A 106 8.51 -64.58 12.98
CA MET A 106 8.75 -64.00 14.31
C MET A 106 9.68 -62.77 14.26
N LEU A 107 10.78 -62.82 13.50
CA LEU A 107 11.69 -61.67 13.37
C LEU A 107 11.05 -60.48 12.65
N LYS A 108 10.17 -60.72 11.65
CA LYS A 108 9.37 -59.68 11.01
C LYS A 108 8.38 -59.04 11.97
N GLN A 109 7.68 -59.84 12.77
CA GLN A 109 6.72 -59.34 13.76
C GLN A 109 7.40 -58.55 14.88
N VAL A 110 8.54 -59.03 15.41
CA VAL A 110 9.36 -58.26 16.36
C VAL A 110 9.80 -56.94 15.75
N LYS A 111 10.32 -56.94 14.52
CA LYS A 111 10.75 -55.71 13.83
C LYS A 111 9.59 -54.77 13.48
N ALA A 112 8.38 -55.27 13.26
CA ALA A 112 7.19 -54.45 13.07
C ALA A 112 6.78 -53.75 14.38
N VAL A 113 6.78 -54.48 15.52
CA VAL A 113 6.51 -53.91 16.84
C VAL A 113 7.59 -52.92 17.27
N GLU A 114 8.87 -53.19 16.96
CA GLU A 114 9.97 -52.23 17.14
C GLU A 114 9.84 -51.00 16.22
N GLY A 115 9.21 -51.14 15.05
CA GLY A 115 8.92 -50.03 14.14
C GLY A 115 7.75 -49.15 14.59
N GLU A 116 6.69 -49.74 15.13
CA GLU A 116 5.56 -49.01 15.73
C GLU A 116 5.95 -48.33 17.07
N HIS A 117 6.91 -48.92 17.78
CA HIS A 117 7.55 -48.33 18.96
C HIS A 117 9.00 -47.93 18.69
N GLY A 118 9.26 -47.28 17.56
CA GLY A 118 10.51 -46.56 17.34
C GLY A 118 10.79 -45.68 18.55
N SER A 119 11.97 -45.88 19.16
CA SER A 119 12.28 -45.41 20.53
C SER A 119 11.85 -43.95 20.71
N GLN A 120 11.36 -43.57 21.90
CA GLN A 120 10.92 -42.18 22.16
C GLN A 120 12.02 -41.16 21.79
N TRP A 121 13.29 -41.56 21.89
CA TRP A 121 14.46 -40.81 21.43
C TRP A 121 14.58 -40.66 19.92
N GLU A 122 14.20 -41.65 19.12
CA GLU A 122 14.16 -41.57 17.66
C GLU A 122 13.08 -40.59 17.19
N GLN A 123 11.88 -40.67 17.79
CA GLN A 123 10.78 -39.73 17.50
C GLN A 123 11.17 -38.31 17.90
N LEU A 124 11.78 -38.13 19.08
CA LEU A 124 12.31 -36.84 19.53
C LEU A 124 13.42 -36.31 18.62
N ALA A 125 14.38 -37.15 18.22
CA ALA A 125 15.45 -36.78 17.30
C ALA A 125 14.91 -36.36 15.93
N ARG A 126 13.89 -37.05 15.41
CA ARG A 126 13.20 -36.68 14.16
C ARG A 126 12.45 -35.35 14.29
N SER A 127 11.78 -35.08 15.42
CA SER A 127 11.14 -33.77 15.67
C SER A 127 12.19 -32.66 15.73
N GLN A 128 13.25 -32.86 16.51
CA GLN A 128 14.35 -31.90 16.65
C GLN A 128 15.08 -31.64 15.32
N TYR A 129 15.27 -32.65 14.48
CA TYR A 129 15.79 -32.48 13.13
C TYR A 129 14.89 -31.58 12.28
N LEU A 130 13.57 -31.82 12.27
CA LEU A 130 12.59 -31.04 11.51
C LEU A 130 12.37 -29.63 12.05
N GLU A 131 12.45 -29.42 13.37
CA GLU A 131 12.46 -28.10 14.01
C GLU A 131 13.71 -27.32 13.64
N ARG A 132 14.89 -27.94 13.75
CA ARG A 132 16.17 -27.36 13.32
C ARG A 132 16.17 -26.99 11.85
N GLN A 133 15.62 -27.83 10.97
CA GLN A 133 15.56 -27.55 9.54
C GLN A 133 14.59 -26.41 9.21
N ARG A 134 13.44 -26.31 9.90
CA ARG A 134 12.54 -25.15 9.82
C ARG A 134 13.25 -23.87 10.30
N ALA A 135 13.96 -23.92 11.43
CA ALA A 135 14.72 -22.78 11.94
C ALA A 135 15.82 -22.32 10.97
N TYR A 136 16.52 -23.24 10.29
CA TYR A 136 17.49 -22.86 9.25
C TYR A 136 16.83 -22.21 8.02
N GLN A 137 15.69 -22.72 7.56
CA GLN A 137 14.94 -22.12 6.45
C GLN A 137 14.43 -20.71 6.79
N GLU A 138 13.92 -20.52 8.01
CA GLU A 138 13.48 -19.23 8.51
C GLU A 138 14.66 -18.26 8.69
N ASN A 139 15.77 -18.70 9.28
CA ASN A 139 16.99 -17.89 9.41
C ASN A 139 17.52 -17.43 8.04
N ALA A 140 17.50 -18.31 7.03
CA ALA A 140 17.87 -17.96 5.66
C ALA A 140 16.90 -16.97 4.99
N LYS A 141 15.60 -17.06 5.30
CA LYS A 141 14.58 -16.11 4.83
C LYS A 141 14.76 -14.73 5.49
N LEU A 142 14.99 -14.70 6.81
CA LEU A 142 15.23 -13.47 7.58
C LEU A 142 16.53 -12.77 7.15
N LYS A 143 17.62 -13.52 6.93
CA LYS A 143 18.88 -12.98 6.39
C LYS A 143 18.68 -12.32 5.02
N ARG A 144 17.99 -12.98 4.09
CA ARG A 144 17.66 -12.38 2.79
C ARG A 144 16.82 -11.10 2.92
N ALA A 145 15.78 -11.10 3.75
CA ALA A 145 14.97 -9.90 3.99
C ALA A 145 15.79 -8.75 4.61
N LEU A 146 16.72 -9.05 5.51
CA LEU A 146 17.62 -8.07 6.13
C LEU A 146 18.66 -7.53 5.13
N GLU A 147 19.22 -8.39 4.27
CA GLU A 147 20.08 -7.96 3.15
C GLU A 147 19.34 -7.04 2.19
N ASP A 148 18.09 -7.32 1.86
CA ASP A 148 17.27 -6.49 0.97
C ASP A 148 16.90 -5.15 1.63
N GLN A 149 16.61 -5.13 2.93
CA GLN A 149 16.46 -3.89 3.70
C GLN A 149 17.76 -3.08 3.75
N ILE A 150 18.92 -3.72 3.89
CA ILE A 150 20.23 -3.04 3.84
C ILE A 150 20.48 -2.46 2.45
N LYS A 151 20.23 -3.20 1.37
CA LYS A 151 20.34 -2.70 -0.01
C LYS A 151 19.40 -1.51 -0.25
N PHE A 152 18.17 -1.57 0.26
CA PHE A 152 17.21 -0.47 0.17
C PHE A 152 17.67 0.77 0.97
N ALA A 153 18.16 0.58 2.19
CA ALA A 153 18.72 1.65 3.01
C ALA A 153 19.99 2.26 2.37
N GLN A 154 20.86 1.45 1.77
CA GLN A 154 22.03 1.92 1.01
C GLN A 154 21.62 2.64 -0.29
N ALA A 155 20.55 2.22 -0.96
CA ALA A 155 20.00 2.91 -2.12
C ALA A 155 19.42 4.28 -1.73
N LEU A 156 18.67 4.36 -0.61
CA LEU A 156 18.19 5.62 -0.04
C LEU A 156 19.35 6.51 0.42
N GLU A 157 20.34 5.98 1.14
CA GLU A 157 21.54 6.72 1.55
C GLU A 157 22.30 7.23 0.31
N THR A 158 22.36 6.43 -0.75
CA THR A 158 22.95 6.82 -2.03
C THR A 158 22.12 7.90 -2.71
N LEU A 159 20.78 7.87 -2.69
CA LEU A 159 19.93 8.93 -3.22
C LEU A 159 19.97 10.22 -2.39
N VAL A 160 20.20 10.13 -1.08
CA VAL A 160 20.32 11.28 -0.17
C VAL A 160 21.72 11.90 -0.20
N ARG A 161 22.80 11.08 -0.30
CA ARG A 161 24.18 11.54 -0.51
C ARG A 161 24.43 12.00 -1.95
N LYS A 162 23.86 11.29 -2.94
CA LYS A 162 23.63 11.78 -4.30
C LYS A 162 22.28 12.49 -4.41
N LYS A 163 21.92 13.31 -3.40
CA LYS A 163 21.39 14.61 -3.77
C LYS A 163 22.36 15.13 -4.85
N PRO A 164 21.90 15.51 -6.06
CA PRO A 164 22.77 16.33 -6.88
C PRO A 164 23.22 17.46 -5.94
N LYS A 165 24.50 17.84 -6.00
CA LYS A 165 24.90 19.15 -5.50
C LYS A 165 24.10 20.11 -6.36
N LEU A 166 22.89 20.46 -5.91
CA LEU A 166 22.05 21.46 -6.53
C LEU A 166 22.94 22.68 -6.55
N THR A 167 23.21 23.12 -7.77
CA THR A 167 24.55 23.55 -8.11
C THR A 167 24.89 24.81 -7.35
N SER A 168 26.10 24.87 -6.80
CA SER A 168 26.64 26.09 -6.20
C SER A 168 27.03 27.05 -7.35
N THR A 169 26.04 27.46 -8.13
CA THR A 169 26.18 28.31 -9.31
C THR A 169 25.25 29.49 -9.18
N THR A 170 25.87 30.64 -8.96
CA THR A 170 25.28 31.98 -9.05
C THR A 170 24.22 32.32 -7.99
N GLU A 171 24.16 33.60 -7.65
CA GLU A 171 23.29 34.21 -6.63
C GLU A 171 21.80 34.26 -7.04
N PHE A 172 21.43 33.43 -8.04
CA PHE A 172 20.13 33.38 -8.71
C PHE A 172 19.49 31.98 -8.70
N GLU A 173 20.24 30.89 -8.45
CA GLU A 173 19.68 29.53 -8.30
C GLU A 173 19.11 29.26 -6.89
N ASN A 174 18.66 30.30 -6.17
CA ASN A 174 18.07 30.11 -4.86
C ASN A 174 16.63 29.58 -4.97
N GLU A 175 16.46 28.26 -4.88
CA GLU A 175 15.16 27.57 -4.91
C GLU A 175 14.24 27.87 -3.72
N GLU A 176 14.62 28.74 -2.79
CA GLU A 176 13.78 29.33 -1.74
C GLU A 176 12.40 29.79 -2.22
N TRP A 177 12.28 30.25 -3.46
CA TRP A 177 11.00 30.60 -4.08
C TRP A 177 10.00 29.42 -4.09
N LYS A 178 10.48 28.16 -4.20
CA LYS A 178 9.64 26.96 -4.13
C LYS A 178 9.01 26.76 -2.75
N LEU A 179 9.63 27.32 -1.71
CA LEU A 179 9.15 27.37 -0.33
C LEU A 179 8.36 28.66 -0.02
N SER A 180 8.07 29.48 -1.05
CA SER A 180 7.45 30.81 -0.91
C SER A 180 8.26 31.75 -0.01
N LYS A 181 9.60 31.69 -0.11
CA LYS A 181 10.52 32.61 0.57
C LYS A 181 11.10 33.62 -0.43
N LEU A 182 11.42 34.83 0.03
CA LEU A 182 11.99 35.89 -0.77
C LEU A 182 13.22 36.53 -0.10
N GLY A 183 14.36 36.51 -0.81
CA GLY A 183 15.63 37.07 -0.33
C GLY A 183 15.77 38.59 -0.49
N ARG A 184 16.88 39.14 0.02
CA ARG A 184 17.18 40.60 0.03
C ARG A 184 17.50 41.22 -1.33
N SER A 185 18.06 40.46 -2.27
CA SER A 185 18.47 41.01 -3.57
C SER A 185 17.25 41.37 -4.42
N LEU A 186 17.14 42.63 -4.87
CA LEU A 186 16.00 43.11 -5.66
C LEU A 186 15.78 42.30 -6.96
N GLU A 187 16.85 41.92 -7.64
CA GLU A 187 16.76 41.18 -8.90
C GLU A 187 16.39 39.71 -8.68
N GLY A 188 17.07 39.03 -7.74
CA GLY A 188 16.73 37.67 -7.34
C GLY A 188 15.31 37.56 -6.78
N ARG A 189 14.87 38.54 -5.99
CA ARG A 189 13.49 38.64 -5.45
C ARG A 189 12.45 38.77 -6.55
N ARG A 190 12.67 39.66 -7.54
CA ARG A 190 11.78 39.78 -8.72
C ARG A 190 11.73 38.50 -9.56
N HIS A 191 12.86 37.80 -9.68
CA HIS A 191 12.92 36.49 -10.33
C HIS A 191 12.09 35.44 -9.56
N SER A 192 12.29 35.33 -8.25
CA SER A 192 11.52 34.45 -7.36
C SER A 192 10.02 34.74 -7.40
N MET A 193 9.60 36.02 -7.34
CA MET A 193 8.19 36.40 -7.47
C MET A 193 7.57 35.92 -8.79
N ARG A 194 8.31 36.06 -9.91
CA ARG A 194 7.86 35.57 -11.22
C ARG A 194 7.70 34.06 -11.22
N LEU A 195 8.72 33.31 -10.79
CA LEU A 195 8.67 31.83 -10.76
C LEU A 195 7.57 31.29 -9.85
N ILE A 196 7.30 31.93 -8.71
CA ILE A 196 6.17 31.58 -7.82
C ILE A 196 4.85 31.70 -8.57
N MET A 197 4.64 32.80 -9.31
CA MET A 197 3.40 33.06 -10.05
C MET A 197 3.27 32.21 -11.32
N GLU A 198 4.36 31.95 -12.04
CA GLU A 198 4.39 31.03 -13.19
C GLU A 198 3.98 29.61 -12.76
N ARG A 199 4.59 29.08 -11.68
CA ARG A 199 4.20 27.78 -11.11
C ARG A 199 2.75 27.76 -10.60
N GLN A 200 2.27 28.87 -10.04
CA GLN A 200 0.86 29.01 -9.62
C GLN A 200 -0.08 28.97 -10.84
N TYR A 201 0.31 29.54 -11.98
CA TYR A 201 -0.45 29.48 -13.24
C TYR A 201 -0.41 28.08 -13.88
N GLU A 202 0.75 27.42 -13.92
CA GLU A 202 0.87 26.02 -14.40
C GLU A 202 -0.05 25.07 -13.62
N ALA A 203 -0.18 25.26 -12.31
CA ALA A 203 -1.05 24.47 -11.46
C ALA A 203 -2.56 24.71 -11.71
N LEU A 204 -2.96 25.81 -12.36
CA LEU A 204 -4.35 26.26 -12.50
C LEU A 204 -5.28 25.15 -13.02
N ASN A 205 -4.96 24.57 -14.17
CA ASN A 205 -5.84 23.57 -14.80
C ASN A 205 -5.97 22.31 -13.93
N GLY A 206 -4.88 21.85 -13.31
CA GLY A 206 -4.90 20.70 -12.41
C GLY A 206 -5.71 20.96 -11.13
N VAL A 207 -5.67 22.18 -10.60
CA VAL A 207 -6.51 22.61 -9.47
C VAL A 207 -7.99 22.66 -9.86
N LEU A 208 -8.32 23.27 -11.01
CA LEU A 208 -9.70 23.36 -11.50
C LEU A 208 -10.31 21.97 -11.78
N VAL A 209 -9.53 21.02 -12.33
CA VAL A 209 -10.02 19.65 -12.56
C VAL A 209 -10.25 18.92 -11.23
N ARG A 210 -9.29 18.94 -10.29
CA ARG A 210 -9.43 18.26 -8.98
C ARG A 210 -10.56 18.83 -8.12
N SER A 211 -10.88 20.11 -8.26
CA SER A 211 -11.96 20.78 -7.54
C SER A 211 -13.32 20.72 -8.25
N GLY A 212 -13.41 20.08 -9.42
CA GLY A 212 -14.65 20.00 -10.22
C GLY A 212 -15.08 21.35 -10.83
N LEU A 213 -14.20 22.34 -10.87
CA LEU A 213 -14.47 23.68 -11.39
C LEU A 213 -14.19 23.82 -12.90
N TYR A 214 -13.39 22.93 -13.50
CA TYR A 214 -12.96 23.05 -14.90
C TYR A 214 -14.15 23.15 -15.86
N ASP A 215 -15.01 22.13 -15.87
CA ASP A 215 -16.23 22.03 -16.69
C ASP A 215 -17.51 22.47 -15.94
N ALA A 216 -17.37 23.24 -14.86
CA ALA A 216 -18.53 23.70 -14.10
C ALA A 216 -19.45 24.57 -14.98
N THR A 217 -20.72 24.17 -15.08
CA THR A 217 -21.79 24.90 -15.80
C THR A 217 -22.90 25.38 -14.86
N THR A 218 -23.02 24.77 -13.68
CA THR A 218 -23.96 25.12 -12.61
C THR A 218 -23.26 25.83 -11.46
N GLU A 219 -24.02 26.47 -10.56
CA GLU A 219 -23.42 27.02 -9.35
C GLU A 219 -22.82 25.91 -8.47
N ILE A 220 -21.56 26.10 -8.08
CA ILE A 220 -20.85 25.25 -7.12
C ILE A 220 -20.50 26.13 -5.93
N LYS A 221 -20.80 25.67 -4.72
CA LYS A 221 -20.41 26.30 -3.45
C LYS A 221 -20.03 25.19 -2.48
N GLN A 222 -18.76 24.79 -2.49
CA GLN A 222 -18.23 23.70 -1.67
C GLN A 222 -17.10 24.20 -0.79
N ALA A 223 -17.10 23.78 0.47
CA ALA A 223 -15.98 23.92 1.39
C ALA A 223 -15.64 22.52 1.91
N LYS A 224 -14.36 22.16 1.88
CA LYS A 224 -13.80 20.92 2.42
C LYS A 224 -12.75 21.28 3.45
N MET A 225 -12.71 20.52 4.55
CA MET A 225 -11.58 20.51 5.46
C MET A 225 -10.84 19.18 5.31
N SER A 226 -9.51 19.22 5.35
CA SER A 226 -8.66 18.03 5.47
C SER A 226 -7.81 18.14 6.73
N TYR A 227 -7.57 17.02 7.42
CA TYR A 227 -6.72 16.94 8.60
C TYR A 227 -5.66 15.84 8.39
N ASP A 228 -4.40 16.19 8.56
CA ASP A 228 -3.28 15.25 8.49
C ASP A 228 -2.88 14.78 9.90
N LYS A 229 -3.11 13.50 10.18
CA LYS A 229 -2.74 12.83 11.44
C LYS A 229 -1.22 12.81 11.67
N HIS A 230 -0.37 12.92 10.64
CA HIS A 230 1.09 12.87 10.77
C HIS A 230 1.72 14.21 11.11
N THR A 231 1.29 15.30 10.46
CA THR A 231 1.77 16.66 10.78
C THR A 231 0.96 17.36 11.87
N GLY A 232 -0.19 16.81 12.28
CA GLY A 232 -1.10 17.45 13.24
C GLY A 232 -1.68 18.77 12.72
N SER A 233 -1.81 18.88 11.39
CA SER A 233 -2.16 20.11 10.67
C SER A 233 -3.49 19.98 9.91
N MET A 234 -4.08 21.12 9.60
CA MET A 234 -5.42 21.23 9.00
C MET A 234 -5.37 22.16 7.80
N SER A 235 -6.04 21.79 6.73
CA SER A 235 -6.27 22.64 5.56
C SER A 235 -7.75 22.82 5.26
N PHE A 236 -8.07 23.94 4.63
CA PHE A 236 -9.42 24.28 4.17
C PHE A 236 -9.38 24.63 2.69
N ASP A 237 -10.15 23.89 1.92
CA ASP A 237 -10.36 24.11 0.50
C ASP A 237 -11.75 24.70 0.28
N MET A 238 -11.87 25.74 -0.54
CA MET A 238 -13.15 26.23 -1.04
C MET A 238 -13.14 26.24 -2.55
N ALA A 239 -14.11 25.54 -3.15
CA ALA A 239 -14.37 25.51 -4.57
C ALA A 239 -15.70 26.21 -4.87
N ARG A 240 -15.67 27.21 -5.75
CA ARG A 240 -16.83 28.02 -6.10
C ARG A 240 -16.95 28.25 -7.60
N ALA A 241 -18.14 28.09 -8.15
CA ALA A 241 -18.52 28.48 -9.51
C ALA A 241 -19.82 29.29 -9.44
N VAL A 242 -19.90 30.44 -10.12
CA VAL A 242 -21.09 31.30 -10.17
C VAL A 242 -21.18 32.06 -11.50
N LYS A 243 -22.40 32.27 -12.00
CA LYS A 243 -22.67 33.20 -13.10
C LYS A 243 -23.10 34.55 -12.53
N LEU A 244 -22.45 35.63 -12.95
CA LEU A 244 -22.73 36.99 -12.48
C LEU A 244 -23.16 37.91 -13.63
N PRO A 245 -24.09 38.87 -13.40
CA PRO A 245 -24.62 39.78 -14.41
C PRO A 245 -23.70 41.00 -14.62
N PHE A 246 -22.41 40.76 -14.89
CA PHE A 246 -21.43 41.79 -15.21
C PHE A 246 -20.56 41.38 -16.40
N PRO A 247 -20.15 42.32 -17.28
CA PRO A 247 -19.10 42.05 -18.26
C PRO A 247 -17.81 41.57 -17.58
N TYR A 248 -17.19 40.50 -18.08
CA TYR A 248 -16.06 39.83 -17.42
C TYR A 248 -14.90 40.77 -17.05
N ARG A 249 -14.58 41.74 -17.92
CA ARG A 249 -13.54 42.76 -17.67
C ARG A 249 -13.87 43.72 -16.53
N VAL A 250 -15.15 44.04 -16.34
CA VAL A 250 -15.60 44.93 -15.26
C VAL A 250 -15.54 44.21 -13.92
N TYR A 251 -16.00 42.95 -13.88
CA TYR A 251 -15.89 42.14 -12.68
C TYR A 251 -14.43 41.84 -12.31
N ALA A 252 -13.56 41.55 -13.30
CA ALA A 252 -12.14 41.34 -13.06
C ALA A 252 -11.41 42.58 -12.55
N GLU A 253 -11.70 43.77 -13.08
CA GLU A 253 -11.17 45.03 -12.55
C GLU A 253 -11.68 45.30 -11.12
N ALA A 254 -12.94 44.94 -10.81
CA ALA A 254 -13.47 45.01 -9.46
C ALA A 254 -12.77 44.04 -8.50
N SER A 255 -12.64 42.76 -8.85
CA SER A 255 -11.91 41.75 -8.05
C SER A 255 -10.46 42.16 -7.81
N TRP A 256 -9.77 42.66 -8.85
CA TRP A 256 -8.41 43.15 -8.75
C TRP A 256 -8.34 44.33 -7.77
N ARG A 257 -9.13 45.39 -7.97
CA ARG A 257 -9.17 46.55 -7.06
C ARG A 257 -9.56 46.20 -5.63
N PHE A 258 -10.52 45.30 -5.43
CA PHE A 258 -10.92 44.83 -4.10
C PHE A 258 -9.75 44.18 -3.36
N MET A 259 -9.01 43.28 -4.04
CA MET A 259 -7.83 42.63 -3.48
C MET A 259 -6.76 43.63 -3.02
N PHE A 260 -6.58 44.75 -3.75
CA PHE A 260 -5.63 45.84 -3.42
C PHE A 260 -6.30 47.12 -2.93
N LYS A 261 -7.43 47.05 -2.23
CA LYS A 261 -7.96 48.18 -1.45
C LYS A 261 -7.03 48.50 -0.27
N VAL A 262 -5.91 49.14 -0.57
CA VAL A 262 -5.03 49.84 0.38
C VAL A 262 -5.53 51.28 0.58
N ASP A 263 -6.12 51.87 -0.46
CA ASP A 263 -6.33 53.33 -0.53
C ASP A 263 -7.78 53.83 -0.32
N LEU A 264 -8.78 52.94 -0.21
CA LEU A 264 -10.20 53.33 -0.26
C LEU A 264 -10.97 53.33 1.07
N ASP A 265 -10.67 52.43 2.00
CA ASP A 265 -11.51 52.23 3.21
C ASP A 265 -10.79 52.61 4.52
N ASN A 266 -9.67 53.34 4.44
CA ASN A 266 -8.91 53.83 5.61
C ASN A 266 -8.53 52.71 6.61
N THR A 267 -8.31 51.48 6.13
CA THR A 267 -7.89 50.33 6.92
C THR A 267 -6.39 50.44 7.23
N PRO A 268 -5.97 50.77 8.47
CA PRO A 268 -4.57 51.09 8.80
C PRO A 268 -3.66 49.85 8.88
N ASP A 269 -4.07 48.77 8.22
CA ASP A 269 -3.62 47.39 8.41
C ASP A 269 -3.36 46.64 7.10
N SER A 270 -3.59 47.26 5.93
CA SER A 270 -3.20 46.72 4.64
C SER A 270 -2.22 47.69 3.96
N GLU A 271 -1.06 47.20 3.55
CA GLU A 271 0.00 47.97 2.90
C GLU A 271 0.45 47.28 1.62
N ALA A 272 0.72 48.04 0.56
CA ALA A 272 1.38 47.52 -0.63
C ALA A 272 2.89 47.56 -0.40
N LEU A 273 3.48 46.40 -0.08
CA LEU A 273 4.91 46.29 0.15
C LEU A 273 5.69 46.57 -1.13
N GLU A 274 5.27 45.95 -2.25
CA GLU A 274 5.84 46.20 -3.57
C GLU A 274 4.78 46.16 -4.67
N VAL A 275 4.86 47.14 -5.58
CA VAL A 275 4.17 47.11 -6.87
C VAL A 275 5.20 46.75 -7.93
N ILE A 276 5.18 45.50 -8.39
CA ILE A 276 6.15 44.99 -9.36
C ILE A 276 5.80 45.54 -10.74
N ASP A 277 4.53 45.44 -11.13
CA ASP A 277 3.98 46.01 -12.36
C ASP A 277 2.46 46.29 -12.22
N ARG A 278 1.78 46.61 -13.33
CA ARG A 278 0.32 46.90 -13.35
C ARG A 278 -0.54 45.73 -12.88
N ASN A 279 -0.06 44.52 -13.13
CA ASN A 279 -0.72 43.23 -12.99
C ASN A 279 -0.08 42.35 -11.91
N MET A 280 1.06 42.71 -11.31
CA MET A 280 1.68 41.96 -10.20
C MET A 280 1.97 42.87 -9.00
N ARG A 281 1.49 42.45 -7.83
CA ARG A 281 1.60 43.20 -6.56
C ARG A 281 1.87 42.27 -5.39
N TYR A 282 2.71 42.71 -4.46
CA TYR A 282 2.95 42.08 -3.18
C TYR A 282 2.42 42.98 -2.07
N ILE A 283 1.52 42.45 -1.25
CA ILE A 283 0.86 43.20 -0.18
C ILE A 283 1.05 42.50 1.17
N SER A 284 0.97 43.27 2.25
CA SER A 284 0.87 42.79 3.63
C SER A 284 -0.49 43.25 4.19
N ARG A 285 -1.19 42.37 4.90
CA ARG A 285 -2.47 42.66 5.57
C ARG A 285 -2.53 42.00 6.93
N LYS A 286 -2.74 42.79 8.00
CA LYS A 286 -3.00 42.28 9.35
C LYS A 286 -4.48 41.91 9.46
N LEU A 287 -4.78 40.63 9.60
CA LEU A 287 -6.14 40.08 9.70
C LEU A 287 -6.70 40.16 11.12
N CYS A 288 -5.85 40.01 12.14
CA CYS A 288 -6.20 40.24 13.54
C CYS A 288 -5.09 41.04 14.24
N LYS A 289 -5.44 41.88 15.22
CA LYS A 289 -4.51 42.56 16.14
C LYS A 289 -4.65 41.98 17.54
N SER A 290 -3.52 41.68 18.20
CA SER A 290 -3.53 41.34 19.63
C SER A 290 -4.13 42.49 20.46
N GLY A 291 -5.07 42.17 21.35
CA GLY A 291 -5.68 43.14 22.29
C GLY A 291 -6.93 43.86 21.80
N VAL A 292 -7.34 43.71 20.54
CA VAL A 292 -8.64 44.22 20.04
C VAL A 292 -9.70 43.11 20.15
N THR A 293 -10.82 43.38 20.80
CA THR A 293 -11.73 42.36 21.35
C THR A 293 -12.51 41.53 20.33
N HIS A 294 -12.55 41.93 19.05
CA HIS A 294 -13.24 41.18 17.99
C HIS A 294 -12.42 41.22 16.69
N CYS A 295 -11.68 40.15 16.40
CA CYS A 295 -11.26 39.85 15.04
C CYS A 295 -12.49 39.37 14.25
N PRO A 296 -12.82 39.97 13.08
CA PRO A 296 -14.02 39.61 12.31
C PRO A 296 -14.01 38.16 11.83
N PHE A 297 -12.83 37.53 11.80
CA PHE A 297 -12.65 36.12 11.41
C PHE A 297 -12.72 35.14 12.59
N PHE A 298 -12.25 35.51 13.79
CA PHE A 298 -12.01 34.52 14.87
C PHE A 298 -12.43 34.97 16.28
N GLY A 299 -13.14 36.11 16.43
CA GLY A 299 -13.47 36.65 17.75
C GLY A 299 -12.22 37.09 18.51
N LYS A 300 -12.02 36.62 19.74
CA LYS A 300 -10.97 37.11 20.66
C LYS A 300 -9.58 36.51 20.39
N SER A 301 -8.98 36.77 19.24
CA SER A 301 -7.60 36.33 18.97
C SER A 301 -6.59 37.00 19.92
N ARG A 302 -5.65 36.21 20.49
CA ARG A 302 -4.44 36.75 21.15
C ARG A 302 -3.30 36.96 20.17
N ALA A 303 -3.28 36.21 19.07
CA ALA A 303 -2.26 36.30 18.04
C ALA A 303 -2.59 37.37 17.00
N THR A 304 -1.57 38.15 16.63
CA THR A 304 -1.59 38.95 15.41
C THR A 304 -1.37 38.01 14.23
N ILE A 305 -2.32 38.00 13.30
CA ILE A 305 -2.25 37.20 12.07
C ILE A 305 -1.95 38.15 10.92
N THR A 306 -0.84 37.93 10.23
CA THR A 306 -0.42 38.70 9.05
C THR A 306 -0.55 37.82 7.81
N CYS A 307 -1.05 38.40 6.73
CA CYS A 307 -1.24 37.73 5.45
C CYS A 307 -0.47 38.51 4.39
N SER A 308 0.52 37.86 3.77
CA SER A 308 1.41 38.51 2.79
C SER A 308 1.30 37.85 1.41
N PRO A 309 0.18 37.99 0.68
CA PRO A 309 0.03 37.41 -0.64
C PRO A 309 0.80 38.22 -1.70
N LEU A 310 1.59 37.51 -2.49
CA LEU A 310 1.97 37.93 -3.85
C LEU A 310 0.79 37.58 -4.77
N CYS A 311 0.36 38.53 -5.59
CA CYS A 311 -0.78 38.38 -6.48
C CYS A 311 -0.43 38.77 -7.92
N GLN A 312 -1.00 38.06 -8.90
CA GLN A 312 -0.86 38.37 -10.32
C GLN A 312 -2.21 38.31 -11.06
N LYS A 313 -2.43 39.22 -12.00
CA LYS A 313 -3.51 39.20 -13.00
C LYS A 313 -2.96 38.85 -14.37
N ILE A 314 -3.56 37.87 -15.03
CA ILE A 314 -3.23 37.43 -16.39
C ILE A 314 -4.48 37.67 -17.25
N GLU A 315 -4.32 38.46 -18.31
CA GLU A 315 -5.40 38.79 -19.24
C GLU A 315 -5.29 37.89 -20.48
N GLU A 316 -6.28 37.04 -20.70
CA GLU A 316 -6.39 36.17 -21.88
C GLU A 316 -7.51 36.68 -22.80
N SER A 317 -7.65 36.07 -23.99
CA SER A 317 -8.59 36.51 -25.04
C SER A 317 -10.05 36.59 -24.56
N SER A 318 -10.51 35.54 -23.87
CA SER A 318 -11.91 35.34 -23.45
C SER A 318 -12.10 35.24 -21.93
N ARG A 319 -11.03 35.38 -21.14
CA ARG A 319 -11.07 35.27 -19.68
C ARG A 319 -9.96 36.06 -19.02
N ILE A 320 -10.10 36.34 -17.72
CA ILE A 320 -9.04 36.93 -16.90
C ILE A 320 -8.80 36.01 -15.71
N VAL A 321 -7.54 35.69 -15.45
CA VAL A 321 -7.10 34.89 -14.32
C VAL A 321 -6.47 35.81 -13.27
N ILE A 322 -6.88 35.67 -12.02
CA ILE A 322 -6.26 36.32 -10.86
C ILE A 322 -5.72 35.21 -9.94
N LEU A 323 -4.43 35.26 -9.66
CA LEU A 323 -3.69 34.31 -8.85
C LEU A 323 -3.19 35.00 -7.57
N TRP A 324 -3.12 34.25 -6.47
CA TRP A 324 -2.41 34.70 -5.28
C TRP A 324 -1.76 33.55 -4.51
N LYS A 325 -0.61 33.85 -3.91
CA LYS A 325 0.20 32.92 -3.11
C LYS A 325 0.79 33.68 -1.92
N SER A 326 0.55 33.20 -0.70
CA SER A 326 1.26 33.72 0.48
C SER A 326 2.76 33.49 0.36
N ILE A 327 3.53 34.57 0.56
CA ILE A 327 4.94 34.53 0.95
C ILE A 327 5.00 34.24 2.44
N LEU A 328 5.87 33.31 2.84
CA LEU A 328 5.96 32.79 4.21
C LEU A 328 7.14 33.39 4.98
N GLU A 329 8.24 33.66 4.29
CA GLU A 329 9.42 34.33 4.84
C GLU A 329 9.93 35.36 3.83
N ASP A 330 10.33 36.52 4.34
CA ASP A 330 10.77 37.66 3.54
C ASP A 330 11.96 38.30 4.26
N GLU A 331 13.15 38.26 3.66
CA GLU A 331 14.36 38.80 4.30
C GLU A 331 14.45 40.33 4.27
N LEU A 332 13.64 40.98 3.42
CA LEU A 332 13.56 42.44 3.28
C LEU A 332 12.47 43.01 4.19
N PHE A 333 11.35 42.29 4.31
CA PHE A 333 10.23 42.62 5.20
C PHE A 333 10.02 41.53 6.27
N PRO A 334 10.96 41.36 7.22
CA PRO A 334 10.95 40.26 8.17
C PRO A 334 9.72 40.32 9.09
N ILE A 335 8.93 39.24 9.07
CA ILE A 335 7.77 39.07 9.95
C ILE A 335 8.26 38.70 11.35
N SER A 336 7.69 39.34 12.39
CA SER A 336 8.06 39.03 13.78
C SER A 336 7.77 37.55 14.12
N PRO A 337 8.70 36.83 14.78
CA PRO A 337 8.49 35.44 15.22
C PRO A 337 7.27 35.24 16.15
N SER A 338 6.73 36.33 16.71
CA SER A 338 5.51 36.31 17.54
C SER A 338 4.19 36.28 16.74
N GLN A 339 4.24 36.54 15.43
CA GLN A 339 3.07 36.63 14.57
C GLN A 339 2.80 35.31 13.83
N LEU A 340 1.53 35.07 13.52
CA LEU A 340 1.12 33.98 12.64
C LEU A 340 1.07 34.49 11.20
N VAL A 341 1.71 33.76 10.27
CA VAL A 341 1.65 34.01 8.84
C VAL A 341 0.55 33.14 8.24
N SER A 342 -0.44 33.78 7.60
CA SER A 342 -1.50 33.08 6.89
C SER A 342 -0.97 32.46 5.60
N ASN A 343 -0.93 31.13 5.54
CA ASN A 343 -0.52 30.37 4.35
C ASN A 343 -1.75 30.07 3.48
N GLN A 344 -1.91 30.82 2.39
CA GLN A 344 -3.03 30.66 1.45
C GLN A 344 -2.56 30.66 0.00
N ASN A 345 -3.24 29.85 -0.81
CA ASN A 345 -3.07 29.75 -2.25
C ASN A 345 -4.45 30.00 -2.87
N GLY A 346 -4.50 30.68 -4.02
CA GLY A 346 -5.77 30.94 -4.68
C GLY A 346 -5.67 31.18 -6.17
N TRP A 347 -6.79 30.85 -6.82
CA TRP A 347 -7.01 30.93 -8.25
C TRP A 347 -8.43 31.43 -8.47
N MET A 348 -8.59 32.50 -9.23
CA MET A 348 -9.89 33.01 -9.69
C MET A 348 -9.84 33.17 -11.20
N VAL A 349 -10.74 32.49 -11.90
CA VAL A 349 -10.91 32.60 -13.36
C VAL A 349 -12.24 33.27 -13.62
N ILE A 350 -12.22 34.33 -14.43
CA ILE A 350 -13.37 35.16 -14.76
C ILE A 350 -13.56 35.06 -16.28
N GLU A 351 -14.41 34.14 -16.70
CA GLU A 351 -14.64 33.75 -18.09
C GLU A 351 -15.81 34.56 -18.68
N GLN A 352 -15.70 34.93 -19.96
CA GLN A 352 -16.79 35.60 -20.66
C GLN A 352 -17.97 34.64 -20.88
N ASP A 353 -19.17 35.08 -20.52
CA ASP A 353 -20.41 34.32 -20.69
C ASP A 353 -21.48 35.28 -21.27
N GLY A 354 -21.38 35.53 -22.58
CA GLY A 354 -22.14 36.57 -23.27
C GLY A 354 -21.52 37.98 -23.18
N GLU A 355 -22.31 39.01 -23.45
CA GLU A 355 -21.84 40.40 -23.49
C GLU A 355 -21.88 41.09 -22.12
N HIS A 356 -22.86 40.72 -21.28
CA HIS A 356 -23.14 41.37 -19.99
C HIS A 356 -23.12 40.40 -18.80
N SER A 357 -22.62 39.18 -18.99
CA SER A 357 -22.39 38.23 -17.90
C SER A 357 -21.02 37.57 -17.98
N CYS A 358 -20.59 37.01 -16.84
CA CYS A 358 -19.35 36.27 -16.71
C CYS A 358 -19.54 35.06 -15.80
N HIS A 359 -18.78 34.00 -16.06
CA HIS A 359 -18.65 32.86 -15.16
C HIS A 359 -17.40 33.05 -14.30
N VAL A 360 -17.58 33.11 -12.98
CA VAL A 360 -16.47 33.20 -12.01
C VAL A 360 -16.26 31.85 -11.34
N LYS A 361 -15.08 31.27 -11.56
CA LYS A 361 -14.60 30.04 -10.92
C LYS A 361 -13.50 30.42 -9.94
N THR A 362 -13.66 30.12 -8.66
CA THR A 362 -12.69 30.45 -7.60
C THR A 362 -12.34 29.21 -6.80
N TYR A 363 -11.05 28.91 -6.70
CA TYR A 363 -10.50 27.95 -5.75
C TYR A 363 -9.59 28.65 -4.75
N ILE A 364 -9.78 28.37 -3.46
CA ILE A 364 -8.92 28.87 -2.38
C ILE A 364 -8.52 27.70 -1.49
N GLU A 365 -7.22 27.52 -1.29
CA GLU A 365 -6.63 26.58 -0.35
C GLU A 365 -5.99 27.38 0.78
N ARG A 366 -6.42 27.16 2.02
CA ARG A 366 -5.78 27.69 3.23
C ARG A 366 -5.12 26.54 3.96
N LEU A 367 -3.81 26.61 4.10
CA LEU A 367 -3.03 25.67 4.90
C LEU A 367 -2.93 26.20 6.33
N ALA A 368 -2.52 25.34 7.27
CA ALA A 368 -2.24 25.77 8.64
C ALA A 368 -1.25 26.95 8.66
N PRO A 369 -1.45 27.95 9.54
CA PRO A 369 -0.59 29.12 9.60
C PRO A 369 0.81 28.74 10.05
N VAL A 370 1.78 29.55 9.63
CA VAL A 370 3.21 29.35 9.92
C VAL A 370 3.64 30.36 10.99
N ARG A 371 4.51 29.96 11.91
CA ARG A 371 5.18 30.86 12.86
C ARG A 371 6.69 30.65 12.75
N ALA A 372 7.44 31.73 12.50
CA ALA A 372 8.90 31.67 12.39
C ALA A 372 9.45 30.59 11.43
N GLY A 373 8.73 30.30 10.34
CA GLY A 373 9.08 29.26 9.37
C GLY A 373 8.53 27.85 9.68
N GLU A 374 8.00 27.62 10.88
CA GLU A 374 7.47 26.32 11.31
C GLU A 374 5.94 26.26 11.25
N LEU A 375 5.39 25.08 10.93
CA LEU A 375 3.95 24.85 10.83
C LEU A 375 3.32 24.78 12.23
N VAL A 376 2.27 25.56 12.47
CA VAL A 376 1.59 25.59 13.77
C VAL A 376 0.56 24.46 13.85
N SER A 377 0.65 23.64 14.90
CA SER A 377 -0.31 22.54 15.13
C SER A 377 -1.72 23.05 15.38
N VAL A 378 -2.73 22.22 15.12
CA VAL A 378 -4.14 22.62 15.36
C VAL A 378 -4.37 23.05 16.81
N GLU A 379 -3.76 22.37 17.79
CA GLU A 379 -3.85 22.75 19.21
C GLU A 379 -3.28 24.14 19.50
N GLU A 380 -2.09 24.44 18.99
CA GLU A 380 -1.44 25.72 19.22
C GLU A 380 -2.18 26.85 18.49
N MET A 381 -2.70 26.55 17.30
CA MET A 381 -3.57 27.43 16.53
C MET A 381 -4.88 27.75 17.30
N MET A 382 -5.52 26.75 17.92
CA MET A 382 -6.69 26.95 18.79
C MET A 382 -6.34 27.81 20.02
N LYS A 383 -5.24 27.49 20.72
CA LYS A 383 -4.74 28.26 21.88
C LYS A 383 -4.46 29.73 21.53
N ALA A 384 -3.98 30.01 20.31
CA ALA A 384 -3.73 31.36 19.81
C ALA A 384 -5.02 32.18 19.53
N MET A 385 -6.12 31.51 19.15
CA MET A 385 -7.36 32.16 18.69
C MET A 385 -8.51 32.22 19.73
N GLN A 386 -8.35 31.63 20.92
CA GLN A 386 -9.42 31.55 21.95
C GLN A 386 -10.75 30.97 21.45
N LEU A 387 -10.71 29.96 20.57
CA LEU A 387 -11.94 29.29 20.16
C LEU A 387 -12.59 28.60 21.37
N PRO A 388 -13.89 28.80 21.65
CA PRO A 388 -14.58 28.07 22.69
C PRO A 388 -14.62 26.58 22.33
N THR A 389 -14.25 25.70 23.26
CA THR A 389 -14.40 24.24 23.12
C THR A 389 -15.87 23.78 23.09
N GLN A 390 -16.82 24.68 23.34
CA GLN A 390 -18.25 24.44 23.18
C GLN A 390 -18.86 25.51 22.28
N CYS A 391 -19.39 25.08 21.14
CA CYS A 391 -20.30 25.88 20.31
C CYS A 391 -21.74 25.47 20.65
N ASP A 392 -22.61 26.45 20.91
CA ASP A 392 -24.01 26.18 21.25
C ASP A 392 -24.73 25.41 20.13
N LYS A 393 -25.54 24.42 20.53
CA LYS A 393 -26.09 23.36 19.68
C LYS A 393 -27.12 23.80 18.63
N GLU A 394 -27.33 25.11 18.45
CA GLU A 394 -28.35 25.66 17.55
C GLU A 394 -27.80 25.98 16.14
N ALA A 395 -26.48 26.11 15.97
CA ALA A 395 -25.86 26.45 14.68
C ALA A 395 -25.83 25.28 13.66
N SER A 396 -26.15 24.05 14.07
CA SER A 396 -25.89 22.79 13.34
C SER A 396 -26.83 22.48 12.16
N LYS A 397 -27.53 23.47 11.57
CA LYS A 397 -28.66 23.23 10.65
C LYS A 397 -28.52 23.70 9.19
N SER A 398 -27.34 24.15 8.72
CA SER A 398 -27.21 24.66 7.33
C SER A 398 -25.93 24.30 6.56
N ALA A 399 -25.30 23.16 6.85
CA ALA A 399 -24.24 22.59 6.02
C ALA A 399 -24.50 21.10 5.71
N THR A 400 -24.65 20.75 4.43
CA THR A 400 -24.78 19.36 3.98
C THR A 400 -23.42 18.68 4.04
N PHE A 401 -23.09 18.11 5.19
CA PHE A 401 -21.81 17.45 5.44
C PHE A 401 -21.78 16.07 4.76
N LYS A 402 -20.90 15.90 3.76
CA LYS A 402 -20.46 14.57 3.32
C LYS A 402 -19.25 14.19 4.16
N GLN A 403 -19.52 13.53 5.27
CA GLN A 403 -18.54 12.90 6.13
C GLN A 403 -17.96 11.70 5.36
N ASP A 404 -16.65 11.72 5.06
CA ASP A 404 -15.99 10.50 4.55
C ASP A 404 -16.08 9.41 5.64
N PRO A 405 -16.33 8.14 5.31
CA PRO A 405 -16.56 7.07 6.30
C PRO A 405 -15.33 6.71 7.15
N SER A 406 -14.18 7.37 6.94
CA SER A 406 -13.00 7.32 7.82
C SER A 406 -12.96 8.44 8.87
N ALA A 407 -13.97 9.29 8.95
CA ALA A 407 -14.00 10.49 9.80
C ALA A 407 -14.61 10.27 11.20
N ASP A 408 -15.08 9.06 11.53
CA ASP A 408 -15.55 8.70 12.88
C ASP A 408 -14.42 8.69 13.93
N ASP A 409 -13.18 8.82 13.47
CA ASP A 409 -11.92 8.76 14.23
C ASP A 409 -11.37 10.15 14.62
N LEU A 410 -12.12 11.24 14.37
CA LEU A 410 -11.68 12.61 14.67
C LEU A 410 -12.01 12.99 16.13
N PRO A 411 -11.06 13.57 16.91
CA PRO A 411 -11.34 14.04 18.26
C PRO A 411 -12.48 15.08 18.28
N PRO A 412 -13.39 15.05 19.28
CA PRO A 412 -14.58 15.90 19.30
C PRO A 412 -14.26 17.41 19.25
N ASP A 413 -13.16 17.83 19.86
CA ASP A 413 -12.68 19.23 19.84
C ASP A 413 -12.31 19.70 18.41
N VAL A 414 -11.76 18.80 17.58
CA VAL A 414 -11.47 19.07 16.16
C VAL A 414 -12.77 19.22 15.37
N GLY A 415 -13.81 18.44 15.71
CA GLY A 415 -15.15 18.57 15.13
C GLY A 415 -15.77 19.96 15.34
N VAL A 416 -15.83 20.43 16.60
CA VAL A 416 -16.38 21.77 16.92
C VAL A 416 -15.56 22.89 16.24
N THR A 417 -14.24 22.74 16.28
CA THR A 417 -13.28 23.70 15.72
C THR A 417 -13.37 23.78 14.20
N SER A 418 -13.51 22.63 13.51
CA SER A 418 -13.72 22.57 12.05
C SER A 418 -14.94 23.37 11.61
N HIS A 419 -16.06 23.20 12.34
CA HIS A 419 -17.32 23.86 12.03
C HIS A 419 -17.21 25.39 12.18
N TYR A 420 -16.59 25.86 13.27
CA TYR A 420 -16.35 27.29 13.48
C TYR A 420 -15.48 27.89 12.37
N PHE A 421 -14.36 27.26 12.03
CA PHE A 421 -13.48 27.74 10.97
C PHE A 421 -14.16 27.77 9.60
N MET A 422 -14.91 26.72 9.24
CA MET A 422 -15.68 26.69 7.99
C MET A 422 -16.74 27.79 7.94
N GLN A 423 -17.51 27.99 9.01
CA GLN A 423 -18.54 29.05 9.05
C GLN A 423 -17.92 30.46 8.91
N SER A 424 -16.84 30.74 9.65
CA SER A 424 -16.09 31.99 9.53
C SER A 424 -15.57 32.21 8.11
N PHE A 425 -14.92 31.20 7.52
CA PHE A 425 -14.33 31.31 6.19
C PHE A 425 -15.39 31.51 5.10
N ILE A 426 -16.51 30.80 5.17
CA ILE A 426 -17.68 31.01 4.29
C ILE A 426 -18.25 32.43 4.47
N GLY A 427 -18.32 32.94 5.71
CA GLY A 427 -18.75 34.30 6.00
C GLY A 427 -17.84 35.36 5.37
N SER A 428 -16.52 35.21 5.51
CA SER A 428 -15.52 36.06 4.84
C SER A 428 -15.69 36.06 3.33
N ALA A 429 -15.78 34.87 2.72
CA ALA A 429 -15.91 34.74 1.27
C ALA A 429 -17.18 35.42 0.71
N ARG A 430 -18.28 35.43 1.47
CA ARG A 430 -19.50 36.18 1.11
C ARG A 430 -19.31 37.69 1.22
N CYS A 431 -18.70 38.16 2.31
CA CYS A 431 -18.41 39.59 2.50
C CYS A 431 -17.49 40.14 1.39
N ASP A 432 -16.44 39.39 1.06
CA ASP A 432 -15.50 39.73 -0.03
C ASP A 432 -16.21 39.80 -1.39
N GLU A 433 -17.14 38.88 -1.67
CA GLU A 433 -17.97 38.90 -2.87
C GLU A 433 -18.94 40.08 -2.90
N GLU A 434 -19.66 40.37 -1.81
CA GLU A 434 -20.59 41.50 -1.73
C GLU A 434 -19.89 42.85 -1.98
N GLN A 435 -18.69 43.04 -1.42
CA GLN A 435 -17.86 44.21 -1.66
C GLN A 435 -17.34 44.27 -3.10
N THR A 436 -16.96 43.13 -3.69
CA THR A 436 -16.54 43.04 -5.10
C THR A 436 -17.70 43.39 -6.04
N ILE A 437 -18.91 42.89 -5.77
CA ILE A 437 -20.13 43.20 -6.53
C ILE A 437 -20.51 44.68 -6.39
N ALA A 438 -20.39 45.27 -5.20
CA ALA A 438 -20.63 46.70 -5.00
C ALA A 438 -19.64 47.55 -5.82
N LEU A 439 -18.36 47.17 -5.83
CA LEU A 439 -17.33 47.85 -6.63
C LEU A 439 -17.55 47.66 -8.14
N ALA A 440 -17.99 46.48 -8.59
CA ALA A 440 -18.34 46.24 -10.00
C ALA A 440 -19.51 47.13 -10.45
N LYS A 441 -20.54 47.29 -9.62
CA LYS A 441 -21.65 48.24 -9.86
C LYS A 441 -21.14 49.69 -9.95
N GLN A 442 -20.24 50.09 -9.06
CA GLN A 442 -19.64 51.44 -9.10
C GLN A 442 -18.83 51.67 -10.40
N ILE A 443 -18.06 50.68 -10.86
CA ILE A 443 -17.29 50.77 -12.10
C ILE A 443 -18.21 50.85 -13.34
N MET A 444 -19.35 50.14 -13.34
CA MET A 444 -20.36 50.29 -14.39
C MET A 444 -20.92 51.72 -14.43
N LEU A 445 -21.30 52.27 -13.26
CA LEU A 445 -21.86 53.63 -13.15
C LEU A 445 -20.88 54.74 -13.54
N GLN A 446 -19.57 54.49 -13.50
CA GLN A 446 -18.52 55.44 -13.92
C GLN A 446 -18.18 55.36 -15.43
N ARG A 447 -18.80 54.44 -16.17
CA ARG A 447 -18.60 54.26 -17.63
C ARG A 447 -19.79 54.71 -18.48
N VAL A 448 -20.89 55.12 -17.83
CA VAL A 448 -22.06 55.77 -18.42
C VAL A 448 -21.92 57.27 -18.23
#